data_AF-A0A847AER3-F1
#
_entry.id   AF-A0A847AER3-F1
#
_cell.length_a   1.000
_cell.length_b   1.000
_cell.length_c   1.000
_cell.angle_alpha   90.00
_cell.angle_beta   90.00
_cell.angle_gamma   90.00
#
_symmetry.space_group_name_H-M   'P 1'
#
loop_
_entity.id
_entity.type
_entity.pdbx_description
1 polymer ?
#
loop_
_entity_poly.entity_id
_entity_poly.type
_entity_poly.pdbx_seq_one_letter_code
_entity_poly.pdbx_strand_id
1 'polypeptide(L)'
;MNQKTYSEQELQEIFSQLPFHAMKKLVDGYSKESGVSFDNEVKQAITNSLQSQLEKHDINSVCPSCQSKDVVKNGKRSDGSQRYLCKVCHKRFTRFTGTILEKNNWHWDAWVKMLQMTINNLSLKSMQNVLERDYGYEGINIKTVWFWRMKLIHALSKMNTPLLSGVVQVDETFIRESQKGSRGLVSYLSKDTKRKPRYGRKPSIVGVMGPEFATVVTAIDNRGYCVCKVTAMGRVTKELITDFFVEHLDHPAYVCSDANTVYKEVCGIFNYPHYVRPSNYDEILKSNGVVDADLADVFGVKEARRENAVIMNRLYRREEIDHINNVGGLLYEDFLKLRKEKGLNLARVNELHKDIKLYIVKNMTNVSTKYLEYYVGFFNYIRNWRVTHGKYPSSEKDAEMIFVEILKGMANYTLPEVMQQEINLPMPSSRYTTLLRENTKRAREATNNKYFKFNEEDGVRSFNRREYLFDLPNSRLYEISKECGIRGYRKMNKWVLISMILKHPDIENILYRLISENQPMKISEEDLEAIRASRFM
;
A
#
# COMPACT_ATOMS: atom_id res chain seq x y z
N MET A 1 -58.27 -10.28 -29.30
CA MET A 1 -56.81 -10.05 -29.27
C MET A 1 -56.17 -11.17 -30.06
N ASN A 2 -55.54 -10.88 -31.21
CA ASN A 2 -54.82 -11.89 -31.98
C ASN A 2 -53.60 -12.35 -31.16
N GLN A 3 -53.64 -13.56 -30.62
CA GLN A 3 -52.45 -14.22 -30.09
C GLN A 3 -51.52 -14.48 -31.27
N LYS A 4 -50.40 -13.76 -31.34
CA LYS A 4 -49.29 -14.12 -32.23
C LYS A 4 -48.77 -15.48 -31.77
N THR A 5 -48.98 -16.51 -32.59
CA THR A 5 -48.32 -17.80 -32.46
C THR A 5 -46.92 -17.69 -33.03
N TYR A 6 -45.90 -17.98 -32.21
CA TYR A 6 -44.50 -18.08 -32.64
C TYR A 6 -44.19 -19.54 -32.96
N SER A 7 -43.46 -19.77 -34.06
CA SER A 7 -42.88 -21.08 -34.38
C SER A 7 -41.70 -21.39 -33.44
N GLU A 8 -41.33 -22.68 -33.35
CA GLU A 8 -40.19 -23.12 -32.54
C GLU A 8 -38.87 -22.45 -32.97
N GLN A 9 -38.68 -22.26 -34.29
CA GLN A 9 -37.49 -21.60 -34.84
C GLN A 9 -37.44 -20.11 -34.47
N GLU A 10 -38.57 -19.40 -34.57
CA GLU A 10 -38.65 -17.99 -34.16
C GLU A 10 -38.38 -17.82 -32.66
N LEU A 11 -38.89 -18.74 -31.84
CA LEU A 11 -38.57 -18.74 -30.40
C LEU A 11 -37.08 -18.98 -30.16
N GLN A 12 -36.46 -19.94 -30.84
CA GLN A 12 -35.02 -20.19 -30.71
C GLN A 12 -34.18 -18.97 -31.11
N GLU A 13 -34.52 -18.28 -32.20
CA GLU A 13 -33.85 -17.04 -32.61
C GLU A 13 -34.01 -15.95 -31.55
N ILE A 14 -35.21 -15.73 -31.03
CA ILE A 14 -35.47 -14.75 -29.97
C ILE A 14 -34.65 -15.10 -28.72
N PHE A 15 -34.68 -16.35 -28.28
CA PHE A 15 -33.93 -16.81 -27.11
C PHE A 15 -32.41 -16.67 -27.27
N SER A 16 -31.89 -16.89 -28.48
CA SER A 16 -30.46 -16.76 -28.77
C SER A 16 -29.93 -15.32 -28.67
N GLN A 17 -30.81 -14.33 -28.83
CA GLN A 17 -30.47 -12.90 -28.77
C GLN A 17 -30.67 -12.29 -27.38
N LEU A 18 -31.37 -12.99 -26.48
CA LEU A 18 -31.64 -12.49 -25.13
C LEU A 18 -30.38 -12.54 -24.26
N PRO A 19 -30.10 -11.50 -23.46
CA PRO A 19 -29.05 -11.56 -22.46
C PRO A 19 -29.40 -12.62 -21.41
N PHE A 20 -28.37 -13.26 -20.84
CA PHE A 20 -28.53 -14.41 -19.94
C PHE A 20 -29.56 -14.17 -18.81
N HIS A 21 -29.57 -12.98 -18.22
CA HIS A 21 -30.50 -12.65 -17.13
C HIS A 21 -31.97 -12.62 -17.57
N ALA A 22 -32.25 -12.17 -18.80
CA ALA A 22 -33.60 -12.11 -19.35
C ALA A 22 -34.09 -13.52 -19.68
N MET A 23 -33.23 -14.34 -20.30
CA MET A 23 -33.48 -15.76 -20.50
C MET A 23 -33.76 -16.47 -19.16
N LYS A 24 -32.91 -16.24 -18.15
CA LYS A 24 -33.08 -16.85 -16.82
C LYS A 24 -34.41 -16.47 -16.18
N LYS A 25 -34.82 -15.20 -16.23
CA LYS A 25 -36.13 -14.75 -15.73
C LYS A 25 -37.30 -15.46 -16.40
N LEU A 26 -37.23 -15.71 -17.72
CA LEU A 26 -38.25 -16.46 -18.44
C LEU A 26 -38.30 -17.92 -17.99
N VAL A 27 -37.15 -18.57 -17.87
CA VAL A 27 -37.03 -19.96 -17.38
C VAL A 27 -37.58 -20.08 -15.95
N ASP A 28 -37.22 -19.15 -15.07
CA ASP A 28 -37.70 -19.13 -13.67
C ASP A 28 -39.22 -18.88 -13.61
N GLY A 29 -39.76 -18.03 -14.48
CA GLY A 29 -41.20 -17.80 -14.62
C GLY A 29 -41.95 -19.05 -15.07
N TYR A 30 -41.46 -19.69 -16.12
CA TYR A 30 -42.04 -20.94 -16.62
C TYR A 30 -41.93 -22.08 -15.61
N SER A 31 -40.81 -22.18 -14.87
CA SER A 31 -40.62 -23.14 -13.80
C SER A 31 -41.66 -22.99 -12.69
N LYS A 32 -41.97 -21.74 -12.30
CA LYS A 32 -43.00 -21.43 -11.29
C LYS A 32 -44.41 -21.81 -11.77
N GLU A 33 -44.72 -21.59 -13.05
CA GLU A 33 -46.04 -21.91 -13.63
C GLU A 33 -46.23 -23.41 -13.89
N SER A 34 -45.19 -24.11 -14.34
CA SER A 34 -45.25 -25.54 -14.71
C SER A 34 -44.92 -26.49 -13.56
N GLY A 35 -44.29 -26.01 -12.48
CA GLY A 35 -43.82 -26.83 -11.36
C GLY A 35 -42.57 -27.68 -11.66
N VAL A 36 -41.96 -27.52 -12.85
CA VAL A 36 -40.76 -28.25 -13.28
C VAL A 36 -39.51 -27.42 -12.98
N SER A 37 -38.48 -28.01 -12.36
CA SER A 37 -37.18 -27.36 -12.13
C SER A 37 -36.25 -27.52 -13.33
N PHE A 38 -35.61 -26.42 -13.74
CA PHE A 38 -34.62 -26.37 -14.83
C PHE A 38 -33.20 -26.04 -14.32
N ASP A 39 -32.94 -26.24 -13.03
CA ASP A 39 -31.70 -25.80 -12.39
C ASP A 39 -30.45 -26.46 -12.99
N ASN A 40 -30.56 -27.71 -13.44
CA ASN A 40 -29.43 -28.45 -14.00
C ASN A 40 -29.11 -28.00 -15.43
N GLU A 41 -30.15 -27.76 -16.22
CA GLU A 41 -30.09 -27.25 -17.59
C GLU A 41 -29.47 -25.86 -17.60
N VAL A 42 -29.90 -24.98 -16.69
CA VAL A 42 -29.31 -23.65 -16.51
C VAL A 42 -27.84 -23.75 -16.11
N LYS A 43 -27.48 -24.65 -15.17
CA LYS A 43 -26.06 -24.86 -14.77
C LYS A 43 -25.21 -25.36 -15.94
N GLN A 44 -25.72 -26.27 -16.76
CA GLN A 44 -25.01 -26.76 -17.94
C GLN A 44 -24.85 -25.66 -18.99
N ALA A 45 -25.88 -24.85 -19.23
CA ALA A 45 -25.81 -23.71 -20.14
C ALA A 45 -24.75 -22.69 -19.70
N ILE A 46 -24.72 -22.33 -18.41
CA ILE A 46 -23.67 -21.45 -17.84
C ILE A 46 -22.29 -22.07 -18.04
N THR A 47 -22.12 -23.35 -17.71
CA THR A 47 -20.84 -24.06 -17.81
C THR A 47 -20.32 -24.09 -19.24
N ASN A 48 -21.21 -24.37 -20.21
CA ASN A 48 -20.86 -24.37 -21.63
C ASN A 48 -20.49 -22.96 -22.11
N SER A 49 -21.27 -21.93 -21.75
CA SER A 49 -20.97 -20.53 -22.08
C SER A 49 -19.60 -20.10 -21.54
N LEU A 50 -19.32 -20.35 -20.26
CA LEU A 50 -18.01 -20.05 -19.67
C LEU A 50 -16.89 -20.84 -20.34
N GLN A 51 -17.10 -22.11 -20.66
CA GLN A 51 -16.09 -22.93 -21.34
C GLN A 51 -15.75 -22.35 -22.72
N SER A 52 -16.75 -21.89 -23.48
CA SER A 52 -16.54 -21.22 -24.76
C SER A 52 -15.76 -19.91 -24.62
N GLN A 53 -16.03 -19.11 -23.57
CA GLN A 53 -15.24 -17.90 -23.28
C GLN A 53 -13.79 -18.24 -22.93
N LEU A 54 -13.57 -19.25 -22.07
CA LEU A 54 -12.24 -19.72 -21.70
C LEU A 54 -11.47 -20.27 -22.91
N GLU A 55 -12.15 -20.94 -23.83
CA GLU A 55 -11.58 -21.41 -25.09
C GLU A 55 -11.19 -20.26 -26.00
N LYS A 56 -12.07 -19.27 -26.20
CA LYS A 56 -11.80 -18.06 -26.98
C LYS A 56 -10.58 -17.28 -26.49
N HIS A 57 -10.31 -17.32 -25.18
CA HIS A 57 -9.19 -16.61 -24.56
C HIS A 57 -7.97 -17.51 -24.29
N ASP A 58 -7.92 -18.72 -24.87
CA ASP A 58 -6.85 -19.70 -24.72
C ASP A 58 -6.52 -20.10 -23.27
N ILE A 59 -7.48 -19.95 -22.35
CA ILE A 59 -7.30 -20.28 -20.95
C ILE A 59 -7.21 -21.79 -20.78
N ASN A 60 -6.12 -22.25 -20.14
CA ASN A 60 -5.83 -23.66 -19.92
C ASN A 60 -5.89 -24.49 -21.22
N SER A 61 -5.39 -23.93 -22.32
CA SER A 61 -5.17 -24.65 -23.58
C SER A 61 -4.05 -25.69 -23.49
N VAL A 62 -3.12 -25.50 -22.55
CA VAL A 62 -2.04 -26.44 -22.18
C VAL A 62 -2.25 -27.00 -20.78
N CYS A 63 -1.48 -28.01 -20.39
CA CYS A 63 -1.57 -28.54 -19.03
C CYS A 63 -1.18 -27.48 -17.98
N PRO A 64 -2.06 -27.12 -17.03
CA PRO A 64 -1.74 -26.09 -16.02
C PRO A 64 -0.65 -26.52 -15.03
N SER A 65 -0.35 -27.83 -14.93
CA SER A 65 0.64 -28.35 -13.99
C SER A 65 2.06 -28.45 -14.56
N CYS A 66 2.21 -28.72 -15.86
CA CYS A 66 3.53 -28.91 -16.49
C CYS A 66 3.71 -28.14 -17.81
N GLN A 67 2.72 -27.34 -18.21
CA GLN A 67 2.70 -26.53 -19.43
C GLN A 67 2.86 -27.30 -20.77
N SER A 68 2.85 -28.64 -20.74
CA SER A 68 2.87 -29.46 -21.95
C SER A 68 1.60 -29.26 -22.79
N LYS A 69 1.80 -29.23 -24.12
CA LYS A 69 0.74 -29.17 -25.14
C LYS A 69 0.12 -30.54 -25.44
N ASP A 70 0.71 -31.63 -24.94
CA ASP A 70 0.25 -33.00 -25.19
C ASP A 70 -0.96 -33.34 -24.30
N VAL A 71 -2.12 -32.83 -24.70
CA VAL A 71 -3.37 -32.90 -23.95
C VAL A 71 -4.44 -33.55 -24.81
N VAL A 72 -5.17 -34.52 -24.24
CA VAL A 72 -6.30 -35.18 -24.89
C VAL A 72 -7.60 -34.98 -24.12
N LYS A 73 -8.74 -34.98 -24.82
CA LYS A 73 -10.08 -34.99 -24.21
C LYS A 73 -10.30 -36.33 -23.48
N ASN A 74 -10.84 -36.29 -22.27
CA ASN A 74 -11.03 -37.46 -21.39
C ASN A 74 -12.43 -37.48 -20.75
N GLY A 75 -13.46 -37.44 -21.60
CA GLY A 75 -14.87 -37.40 -21.21
C GLY A 75 -15.35 -36.03 -20.69
N LYS A 76 -16.60 -35.97 -20.22
CA LYS A 76 -17.21 -34.77 -19.63
C LYS A 76 -17.62 -35.01 -18.17
N ARG A 77 -17.75 -33.93 -17.40
CA ARG A 77 -18.36 -33.95 -16.06
C ARG A 77 -19.90 -33.94 -16.16
N SER A 78 -20.57 -34.22 -15.05
CA SER A 78 -22.04 -34.13 -14.94
C SER A 78 -22.57 -32.71 -15.17
N ASP A 79 -21.74 -31.69 -14.89
CA ASP A 79 -22.01 -30.28 -15.17
C ASP A 79 -21.80 -29.88 -16.65
N GLY A 80 -21.42 -30.84 -17.53
CA GLY A 80 -21.17 -30.62 -18.95
C GLY A 80 -19.73 -30.21 -19.29
N SER A 81 -18.90 -29.86 -18.30
CA SER A 81 -17.53 -29.40 -18.56
C SER A 81 -16.62 -30.50 -19.13
N GLN A 82 -15.81 -30.12 -20.12
CA GLN A 82 -14.86 -30.99 -20.79
C GLN A 82 -13.68 -31.30 -19.86
N ARG A 83 -13.41 -32.59 -19.64
CA ARG A 83 -12.20 -33.06 -18.95
C ARG A 83 -11.08 -33.27 -19.95
N TYR A 84 -9.87 -32.94 -19.53
CA TYR A 84 -8.64 -33.14 -20.26
C TYR A 84 -7.68 -34.01 -19.45
N LEU A 85 -6.82 -34.76 -20.15
CA LEU A 85 -5.73 -35.55 -19.58
C LEU A 85 -4.43 -35.14 -20.25
N CYS A 86 -3.46 -34.71 -19.44
CA CYS A 86 -2.10 -34.48 -19.93
C CYS A 86 -1.39 -35.83 -20.12
N LYS A 87 -0.74 -36.03 -21.27
CA LYS A 87 0.00 -37.26 -21.58
C LYS A 87 1.38 -37.31 -20.93
N VAL A 88 1.94 -36.16 -20.52
CA VAL A 88 3.26 -36.07 -19.89
C VAL A 88 3.17 -36.29 -18.38
N CYS A 89 2.35 -35.51 -17.67
CA CYS A 89 2.24 -35.62 -16.20
C CYS A 89 1.06 -36.46 -15.72
N HIS A 90 0.25 -37.01 -16.63
CA HIS A 90 -0.95 -37.83 -16.34
C HIS A 90 -2.02 -37.16 -15.45
N LYS A 91 -1.90 -35.86 -15.17
CA LYS A 91 -2.90 -35.10 -14.42
C LYS A 91 -4.11 -34.78 -15.28
N ARG A 92 -5.28 -34.82 -14.63
CA ARG A 92 -6.57 -34.45 -15.21
C ARG A 92 -6.88 -33.01 -14.85
N PHE A 93 -7.45 -32.26 -15.80
CA PHE A 93 -7.85 -30.87 -15.58
C PHE A 93 -9.06 -30.50 -16.44
N THR A 94 -9.65 -29.35 -16.16
CA THR A 94 -10.65 -28.69 -17.04
C THR A 94 -10.14 -27.30 -17.38
N ARG A 95 -10.78 -26.59 -18.31
CA ARG A 95 -10.43 -25.18 -18.59
C ARG A 95 -10.56 -24.28 -17.35
N PHE A 96 -11.35 -24.70 -16.35
CA PHE A 96 -11.56 -23.96 -15.11
C PHE A 96 -10.48 -24.18 -14.05
N THR A 97 -9.65 -25.23 -14.17
CA THR A 97 -8.68 -25.63 -13.13
C THR A 97 -7.74 -24.48 -12.78
N GLY A 98 -7.64 -24.12 -11.50
CA GLY A 98 -6.78 -23.04 -11.02
C GLY A 98 -7.28 -21.63 -11.30
N THR A 99 -8.41 -21.46 -11.98
CA THR A 99 -8.98 -20.14 -12.28
C THR A 99 -9.93 -19.66 -11.18
N ILE A 100 -10.26 -18.37 -11.20
CA ILE A 100 -11.30 -17.78 -10.33
C ILE A 100 -12.68 -18.42 -10.55
N LEU A 101 -12.92 -19.05 -11.70
CA LEU A 101 -14.19 -19.68 -12.06
C LEU A 101 -14.30 -21.15 -11.59
N GLU A 102 -13.25 -21.71 -10.99
CA GLU A 102 -13.28 -23.09 -10.52
C GLU A 102 -14.40 -23.32 -9.49
N LYS A 103 -15.25 -24.32 -9.73
CA LYS A 103 -16.40 -24.69 -8.87
C LYS A 103 -17.41 -23.56 -8.65
N ASN A 104 -17.57 -22.66 -9.62
CA ASN A 104 -18.57 -21.59 -9.58
C ASN A 104 -19.57 -21.72 -10.74
N ASN A 105 -20.86 -21.53 -10.45
CA ASN A 105 -21.96 -21.67 -11.42
C ASN A 105 -22.53 -20.31 -11.84
N TRP A 106 -21.67 -19.30 -11.95
CA TRP A 106 -22.10 -17.93 -12.21
C TRP A 106 -21.72 -17.49 -13.60
N HIS A 107 -22.65 -16.79 -14.26
CA HIS A 107 -22.47 -16.35 -15.63
C HIS A 107 -21.31 -15.35 -15.77
N TRP A 108 -20.70 -15.30 -16.96
CA TRP A 108 -19.59 -14.41 -17.32
C TRP A 108 -19.89 -12.95 -16.95
N ASP A 109 -21.03 -12.44 -17.42
CA ASP A 109 -21.43 -11.04 -17.23
C ASP A 109 -21.56 -10.67 -15.75
N ALA A 110 -21.94 -11.63 -14.90
CA ALA A 110 -22.04 -11.39 -13.46
C ALA A 110 -20.66 -11.19 -12.81
N TRP A 111 -19.65 -11.92 -13.27
CA TRP A 111 -18.26 -11.74 -12.83
C TRP A 111 -17.67 -10.43 -13.32
N VAL A 112 -17.86 -10.12 -14.61
CA VAL A 112 -17.44 -8.83 -15.19
C VAL A 112 -18.09 -7.68 -14.45
N LYS A 113 -19.40 -7.77 -14.17
CA LYS A 113 -20.11 -6.76 -13.38
C LYS A 113 -19.60 -6.66 -11.96
N MET A 114 -19.37 -7.78 -11.28
CA MET A 114 -18.81 -7.80 -9.94
C MET A 114 -17.46 -7.10 -9.87
N LEU A 115 -16.61 -7.31 -10.88
CA LEU A 115 -15.33 -6.63 -11.00
C LEU A 115 -15.52 -5.14 -11.28
N GLN A 116 -16.39 -4.75 -12.22
CA GLN A 116 -16.72 -3.36 -12.50
C GLN A 116 -17.17 -2.62 -11.23
N MET A 117 -18.09 -3.22 -10.47
CA MET A 117 -18.58 -2.63 -9.23
C MET A 117 -17.51 -2.56 -8.13
N THR A 118 -16.58 -3.52 -8.11
CA THR A 118 -15.44 -3.53 -7.18
C THR A 118 -14.47 -2.39 -7.49
N ILE A 119 -14.14 -2.20 -8.78
CA ILE A 119 -13.30 -1.10 -9.28
C ILE A 119 -13.91 0.26 -8.95
N ASN A 120 -15.22 0.39 -9.16
CA ASN A 120 -15.96 1.63 -8.87
C ASN A 120 -16.31 1.79 -7.37
N ASN A 121 -15.76 0.96 -6.48
CA ASN A 121 -15.93 1.05 -5.02
C ASN A 121 -17.38 1.04 -4.53
N LEU A 122 -18.29 0.32 -5.19
CA LEU A 122 -19.66 0.19 -4.72
C LEU A 122 -19.73 -0.52 -3.37
N SER A 123 -20.77 -0.20 -2.58
CA SER A 123 -21.03 -0.89 -1.31
C SER A 123 -21.48 -2.33 -1.55
N LEU A 124 -21.21 -3.24 -0.60
CA LEU A 124 -21.64 -4.64 -0.70
C LEU A 124 -23.17 -4.77 -0.86
N LYS A 125 -23.94 -3.86 -0.24
CA LYS A 125 -25.39 -3.86 -0.36
C LYS A 125 -25.86 -3.41 -1.73
N SER A 126 -25.21 -2.40 -2.31
CA SER A 126 -25.46 -1.97 -3.69
C SER A 126 -25.14 -3.09 -4.68
N MET A 127 -23.99 -3.77 -4.49
CA MET A 127 -23.59 -4.91 -5.32
C MET A 127 -24.60 -6.06 -5.24
N GLN A 128 -25.06 -6.40 -4.03
CA GLN A 128 -26.10 -7.40 -3.81
C GLN A 128 -27.38 -7.06 -4.58
N ASN A 129 -27.87 -5.82 -4.44
CA ASN A 129 -29.10 -5.38 -5.09
C ASN A 129 -29.00 -5.44 -6.63
N VAL A 130 -27.86 -5.06 -7.21
CA VAL A 130 -27.62 -5.16 -8.67
C VAL A 130 -27.64 -6.62 -9.13
N LEU A 131 -26.97 -7.52 -8.41
CA LEU A 131 -26.97 -8.94 -8.77
C LEU A 131 -28.36 -9.57 -8.66
N GLU A 132 -29.14 -9.20 -7.65
CA GLU A 132 -30.51 -9.69 -7.48
C GLU A 132 -31.43 -9.19 -8.61
N ARG A 133 -31.45 -7.89 -8.88
CA ARG A 133 -32.42 -7.27 -9.80
C ARG A 133 -32.07 -7.45 -11.28
N ASP A 134 -30.79 -7.27 -11.60
CA ASP A 134 -30.35 -7.12 -12.99
C ASP A 134 -29.80 -8.44 -13.53
N TYR A 135 -29.28 -9.32 -12.66
CA TYR A 135 -28.69 -10.61 -13.05
C TYR A 135 -29.46 -11.84 -12.56
N GLY A 136 -30.59 -11.65 -11.87
CA GLY A 136 -31.50 -12.73 -11.48
C GLY A 136 -30.93 -13.65 -10.40
N TYR A 137 -30.04 -13.16 -9.54
CA TYR A 137 -29.52 -13.94 -8.39
C TYR A 137 -30.33 -13.65 -7.13
N GLU A 138 -31.63 -13.93 -7.18
CA GLU A 138 -32.55 -13.72 -6.05
C GLU A 138 -32.03 -14.41 -4.77
N GLY A 139 -32.02 -13.66 -3.66
CA GLY A 139 -31.62 -14.18 -2.35
C GLY A 139 -30.12 -14.41 -2.17
N ILE A 140 -29.25 -13.88 -3.05
CA ILE A 140 -27.81 -13.99 -2.90
C ILE A 140 -27.35 -13.46 -1.52
N ASN A 141 -26.60 -14.26 -0.78
CA ASN A 141 -26.11 -13.85 0.53
C ASN A 141 -25.02 -12.75 0.40
N ILE A 142 -25.11 -11.70 1.20
CA ILE A 142 -24.10 -10.63 1.26
C ILE A 142 -22.67 -11.15 1.57
N LYS A 143 -22.55 -12.25 2.31
CA LYS A 143 -21.26 -12.92 2.56
C LYS A 143 -20.66 -13.49 1.28
N THR A 144 -21.48 -13.98 0.36
CA THR A 144 -21.06 -14.45 -0.96
C THR A 144 -20.52 -13.29 -1.79
N VAL A 145 -21.26 -12.17 -1.83
CA VAL A 145 -20.80 -10.93 -2.50
C VAL A 145 -19.46 -10.46 -1.94
N TRP A 146 -19.31 -10.45 -0.62
CA TRP A 146 -18.06 -10.06 0.03
C TRP A 146 -16.91 -11.02 -0.32
N PHE A 147 -17.15 -12.33 -0.26
CA PHE A 147 -16.14 -13.34 -0.59
C PHE A 147 -15.65 -13.18 -2.04
N TRP A 148 -16.58 -12.94 -2.96
CA TRP A 148 -16.28 -12.70 -4.37
C TRP A 148 -15.46 -11.43 -4.61
N ARG A 149 -15.83 -10.34 -3.94
CA ARG A 149 -15.03 -9.11 -3.96
C ARG A 149 -13.62 -9.38 -3.45
N MET A 150 -13.47 -10.13 -2.36
CA MET A 150 -12.16 -10.51 -1.85
C MET A 150 -11.37 -11.38 -2.83
N LYS A 151 -12.04 -12.29 -3.55
CA LYS A 151 -11.44 -13.14 -4.58
C LYS A 151 -10.84 -12.32 -5.73
N LEU A 152 -11.59 -11.32 -6.21
CA LEU A 152 -11.15 -10.39 -7.24
C LEU A 152 -10.01 -9.48 -6.78
N ILE A 153 -10.13 -8.90 -5.57
CA ILE A 153 -9.08 -8.07 -4.96
C ILE A 153 -7.78 -8.86 -4.80
N HIS A 154 -7.87 -10.09 -4.28
CA HIS A 154 -6.72 -10.99 -4.17
C HIS A 154 -6.08 -11.28 -5.51
N ALA A 155 -6.85 -11.69 -6.52
CA ALA A 155 -6.33 -11.98 -7.84
C ALA A 155 -5.56 -10.78 -8.43
N LEU A 156 -6.14 -9.58 -8.32
CA LEU A 156 -5.50 -8.35 -8.79
C LEU A 156 -4.24 -7.99 -8.01
N SER A 157 -4.21 -8.23 -6.70
CA SER A 157 -2.99 -8.04 -5.90
C SER A 157 -1.83 -8.96 -6.26
N LYS A 158 -2.10 -10.05 -7.00
CA LYS A 158 -1.08 -11.02 -7.44
C LYS A 158 -0.62 -10.78 -8.87
N MET A 159 -1.18 -9.79 -9.55
CA MET A 159 -0.77 -9.42 -10.90
C MET A 159 0.62 -8.80 -10.87
N ASN A 160 1.36 -8.99 -11.96
CA ASN A 160 2.74 -8.50 -12.08
C ASN A 160 2.80 -6.99 -11.87
N THR A 161 3.74 -6.57 -11.05
CA THR A 161 4.07 -5.16 -10.81
C THR A 161 5.14 -4.69 -11.80
N PRO A 162 5.08 -3.43 -12.26
CA PRO A 162 6.10 -2.89 -13.15
C PRO A 162 7.42 -2.68 -12.40
N LEU A 163 8.55 -2.87 -13.10
CA LEU A 163 9.85 -2.43 -12.62
C LEU A 163 9.99 -0.91 -12.80
N LEU A 164 10.44 -0.23 -11.74
CA LEU A 164 10.61 1.21 -11.69
C LEU A 164 12.02 1.59 -12.12
N SER A 165 12.15 2.64 -12.93
CA SER A 165 13.43 3.07 -13.53
C SER A 165 13.49 4.60 -13.61
N GLY A 166 14.65 5.15 -13.99
CA GLY A 166 14.82 6.60 -14.08
C GLY A 166 14.84 7.27 -12.70
N VAL A 167 14.07 8.36 -12.52
CA VAL A 167 13.96 9.01 -11.20
C VAL A 167 12.84 8.35 -10.42
N VAL A 168 13.19 7.69 -9.32
CA VAL A 168 12.24 6.98 -8.45
C VAL A 168 12.15 7.67 -7.11
N GLN A 169 10.94 8.02 -6.69
CA GLN A 169 10.65 8.55 -5.36
C GLN A 169 10.18 7.39 -4.48
N VAL A 170 10.81 7.20 -3.31
CA VAL A 170 10.51 6.12 -2.37
C VAL A 170 10.28 6.71 -0.99
N ASP A 171 9.20 6.29 -0.34
CA ASP A 171 8.84 6.73 1.01
C ASP A 171 7.82 5.76 1.63
N GLU A 172 7.72 5.74 2.96
CA GLU A 172 6.78 4.94 3.72
C GLU A 172 5.51 5.69 4.07
N THR A 173 4.37 5.00 4.01
CA THR A 173 3.12 5.46 4.61
C THR A 173 2.60 4.45 5.61
N PHE A 174 1.91 4.95 6.63
CA PHE A 174 1.46 4.16 7.76
C PHE A 174 -0.07 4.04 7.77
N ILE A 175 -0.56 2.81 7.81
CA ILE A 175 -1.98 2.49 7.97
C ILE A 175 -2.18 1.92 9.36
N ARG A 176 -3.05 2.54 10.15
CA ARG A 176 -3.29 2.08 11.51
C ARG A 176 -3.92 0.69 11.51
N GLU A 177 -3.29 -0.23 12.25
CA GLU A 177 -3.73 -1.62 12.44
C GLU A 177 -5.23 -1.65 12.71
N SER A 178 -5.96 -2.55 12.07
CA SER A 178 -7.39 -2.73 12.23
C SER A 178 -7.79 -4.20 12.17
N GLN A 179 -8.59 -4.63 13.15
CA GLN A 179 -9.18 -5.98 13.20
C GLN A 179 -10.67 -5.92 12.87
N LYS A 180 -11.02 -5.11 11.88
CA LYS A 180 -12.40 -4.94 11.38
C LYS A 180 -13.00 -6.31 11.04
N GLY A 181 -14.18 -6.58 11.58
CA GLY A 181 -14.90 -7.84 11.38
C GLY A 181 -14.44 -9.01 12.27
N SER A 182 -13.40 -8.83 13.12
CA SER A 182 -13.03 -9.85 14.11
C SER A 182 -13.88 -9.75 15.37
N ARG A 183 -14.25 -10.91 15.92
CA ARG A 183 -14.87 -11.04 17.26
C ARG A 183 -13.84 -11.27 18.37
N GLY A 184 -12.63 -11.73 18.01
CA GLY A 184 -11.51 -11.94 18.94
C GLY A 184 -10.44 -10.89 18.70
N LEU A 185 -10.45 -9.80 19.48
CA LEU A 185 -9.50 -8.71 19.33
C LEU A 185 -8.19 -8.99 20.08
N VAL A 186 -7.08 -9.01 19.36
CA VAL A 186 -5.73 -9.26 19.87
C VAL A 186 -4.99 -7.93 20.08
N SER A 187 -4.20 -7.83 21.15
CA SER A 187 -3.30 -6.69 21.37
C SER A 187 -1.91 -7.03 20.86
N TYR A 188 -1.39 -6.28 19.89
CA TYR A 188 -0.01 -6.40 19.44
C TYR A 188 0.99 -5.66 20.34
N LEU A 189 0.49 -4.86 21.29
CA LEU A 189 1.31 -4.12 22.25
C LEU A 189 1.62 -4.91 23.52
N SER A 190 0.79 -5.88 23.88
CA SER A 190 0.99 -6.75 25.04
C SER A 190 0.23 -8.05 24.82
N LYS A 191 0.96 -9.17 24.84
CA LYS A 191 0.40 -10.52 24.62
C LYS A 191 -0.59 -10.93 25.71
N ASP A 192 -0.44 -10.37 26.91
CA ASP A 192 -1.24 -10.73 28.08
C ASP A 192 -2.58 -9.98 28.17
N THR A 193 -2.85 -9.08 27.22
CA THR A 193 -4.05 -8.22 27.24
C THR A 193 -4.90 -8.39 26.00
N LYS A 194 -6.22 -8.53 26.18
CA LYS A 194 -7.16 -8.41 25.06
C LYS A 194 -7.30 -6.96 24.64
N ARG A 195 -7.29 -6.71 23.33
CA ARG A 195 -7.49 -5.35 22.82
C ARG A 195 -8.96 -4.96 22.97
N LYS A 196 -9.23 -3.79 23.56
CA LYS A 196 -10.58 -3.24 23.59
C LYS A 196 -10.99 -2.72 22.21
N PRO A 197 -12.28 -2.79 21.83
CA PRO A 197 -12.78 -2.10 20.65
C PRO A 197 -12.42 -0.62 20.68
N ARG A 198 -12.05 -0.07 19.52
CA ARG A 198 -11.79 1.37 19.37
C ARG A 198 -13.08 2.02 18.90
N TYR A 199 -13.67 2.86 19.75
CA TYR A 199 -14.76 3.75 19.41
C TYR A 199 -14.22 5.17 19.30
N GLY A 200 -14.66 5.89 18.26
CA GLY A 200 -14.14 7.21 17.93
C GLY A 200 -12.65 7.21 17.60
N ARG A 201 -12.05 8.41 17.61
CA ARG A 201 -10.62 8.57 17.35
C ARG A 201 -9.84 8.49 18.65
N LYS A 202 -9.00 7.47 18.78
CA LYS A 202 -8.10 7.29 19.93
C LYS A 202 -6.67 7.42 19.47
N PRO A 203 -5.83 8.30 20.06
CA PRO A 203 -4.39 8.33 19.82
C PRO A 203 -3.72 6.95 19.84
N SER A 204 -2.68 6.76 19.03
CA SER A 204 -1.73 5.66 19.24
C SER A 204 -0.93 5.86 20.54
N ILE A 205 -0.50 4.76 21.16
CA ILE A 205 0.27 4.80 22.41
C ILE A 205 1.73 5.12 22.12
N VAL A 206 2.34 4.39 21.17
CA VAL A 206 3.79 4.45 20.88
C VAL A 206 4.12 5.01 19.50
N GLY A 207 3.11 5.18 18.62
CA GLY A 207 3.31 5.80 17.31
C GLY A 207 3.68 4.80 16.21
N VAL A 208 4.12 5.34 15.08
CA VAL A 208 4.37 4.61 13.83
C VAL A 208 5.51 3.59 13.94
N MET A 209 6.39 3.73 14.94
CA MET A 209 7.49 2.79 15.19
C MET A 209 7.03 1.47 15.81
N GLY A 210 5.83 1.45 16.41
CA GLY A 210 5.28 0.28 17.08
C GLY A 210 4.31 -0.51 16.21
N PRO A 211 3.89 -1.69 16.68
CA PRO A 211 3.00 -2.60 15.94
C PRO A 211 1.54 -2.10 15.85
N GLU A 212 1.26 -0.84 16.23
CA GLU A 212 -0.04 -0.20 16.07
C GLU A 212 -0.30 0.24 14.61
N PHE A 213 0.72 0.26 13.78
CA PHE A 213 0.65 0.64 12.37
C PHE A 213 1.25 -0.45 11.50
N ALA A 214 0.63 -0.68 10.35
CA ALA A 214 1.23 -1.39 9.24
C ALA A 214 1.93 -0.38 8.34
N THR A 215 3.16 -0.68 7.96
CA THR A 215 3.98 0.19 7.13
C THR A 215 3.94 -0.28 5.69
N VAL A 216 3.61 0.65 4.81
CA VAL A 216 3.51 0.44 3.38
C VAL A 216 4.66 1.20 2.74
N VAL A 217 5.63 0.47 2.22
CA VAL A 217 6.71 1.07 1.41
C VAL A 217 6.11 1.37 0.05
N THR A 218 6.29 2.61 -0.40
CA THR A 218 5.74 3.07 -1.67
C THR A 218 6.85 3.66 -2.52
N ALA A 219 6.82 3.36 -3.81
CA ALA A 219 7.73 3.91 -4.79
C ALA A 219 6.97 4.35 -6.03
N ILE A 220 7.39 5.43 -6.67
CA ILE A 220 6.84 5.93 -7.92
C ILE A 220 7.93 6.50 -8.81
N ASP A 221 7.93 6.10 -10.08
CA ASP A 221 8.90 6.59 -11.06
C ASP A 221 8.42 7.84 -11.80
N ASN A 222 9.30 8.40 -12.62
CA ASN A 222 9.00 9.57 -13.43
C ASN A 222 7.95 9.30 -14.53
N ARG A 223 7.76 8.05 -14.98
CA ARG A 223 6.70 7.64 -15.92
C ARG A 223 5.33 7.60 -15.25
N GLY A 224 5.29 7.44 -13.93
CA GLY A 224 4.09 7.37 -13.10
C GLY A 224 3.71 5.97 -12.64
N TYR A 225 4.47 4.95 -13.04
CA TYR A 225 4.32 3.62 -12.48
C TYR A 225 4.72 3.63 -11.01
N CYS A 226 3.97 2.90 -10.20
CA CYS A 226 4.22 2.80 -8.78
C CYS A 226 4.24 1.36 -8.29
N VAL A 227 4.86 1.19 -7.13
CA VAL A 227 4.80 -0.05 -6.35
C VAL A 227 4.45 0.32 -4.92
N CYS A 228 3.50 -0.41 -4.33
CA CYS A 228 3.07 -0.23 -2.94
C CYS A 228 3.03 -1.61 -2.29
N LYS A 229 3.76 -1.80 -1.17
CA LYS A 229 3.88 -3.10 -0.51
C LYS A 229 3.79 -2.97 1.01
N VAL A 230 2.89 -3.73 1.63
CA VAL A 230 2.81 -3.80 3.09
C VAL A 230 3.99 -4.62 3.59
N THR A 231 4.92 -3.98 4.26
CA THR A 231 6.26 -4.52 4.47
C THR A 231 6.49 -4.96 5.92
N ALA A 232 5.94 -4.23 6.89
CA ALA A 232 6.13 -4.53 8.31
C ALA A 232 4.98 -3.99 9.17
N MET A 233 4.94 -4.39 10.44
CA MET A 233 4.07 -3.82 11.46
C MET A 233 4.87 -2.87 12.36
N GLY A 234 5.01 -1.61 11.99
CA GLY A 234 5.82 -0.62 12.70
C GLY A 234 7.07 -0.29 11.88
N ARG A 235 8.21 -0.08 12.56
CA ARG A 235 9.45 0.28 11.84
C ARG A 235 9.80 -0.72 10.74
N VAL A 236 10.34 -0.22 9.64
CA VAL A 236 10.92 -1.07 8.58
C VAL A 236 12.40 -1.31 8.88
N THR A 237 12.94 -2.45 8.43
CA THR A 237 14.37 -2.76 8.56
C THR A 237 15.08 -2.57 7.22
N LYS A 238 16.39 -2.41 7.28
CA LYS A 238 17.24 -2.29 6.10
C LYS A 238 17.09 -3.46 5.14
N GLU A 239 16.98 -4.67 5.66
CA GLU A 239 16.83 -5.89 4.87
C GLU A 239 15.55 -5.84 4.04
N LEU A 240 14.44 -5.41 4.66
CA LEU A 240 13.16 -5.30 3.96
C LEU A 240 13.16 -4.23 2.86
N ILE A 241 13.82 -3.09 3.09
CA ILE A 241 14.00 -2.06 2.04
C ILE A 241 14.94 -2.56 0.94
N THR A 242 15.98 -3.32 1.29
CA THR A 242 16.90 -3.92 0.32
C THR A 242 16.15 -4.90 -0.59
N ASP A 243 15.35 -5.79 -0.02
CA ASP A 243 14.51 -6.74 -0.77
C ASP A 243 13.53 -6.00 -1.69
N PHE A 244 12.90 -4.92 -1.19
CA PHE A 244 12.03 -4.07 -2.01
C PHE A 244 12.77 -3.47 -3.21
N PHE A 245 14.00 -2.98 -3.01
CA PHE A 245 14.82 -2.41 -4.08
C PHE A 245 15.18 -3.45 -5.13
N VAL A 246 15.59 -4.65 -4.71
CA VAL A 246 15.93 -5.77 -5.62
C VAL A 246 14.72 -6.23 -6.43
N GLU A 247 13.54 -6.29 -5.81
CA GLU A 247 12.34 -6.80 -6.46
C GLU A 247 11.72 -5.80 -7.45
N HIS A 248 11.86 -4.50 -7.20
CA HIS A 248 11.03 -3.49 -7.86
C HIS A 248 11.78 -2.36 -8.57
N LEU A 249 13.10 -2.20 -8.36
CA LEU A 249 13.90 -1.18 -9.04
C LEU A 249 14.78 -1.81 -10.12
N ASP A 250 14.77 -1.20 -11.31
CA ASP A 250 15.64 -1.52 -12.42
C ASP A 250 16.55 -0.33 -12.71
N HIS A 251 17.78 -0.40 -12.19
CA HIS A 251 18.86 0.59 -12.38
C HIS A 251 18.37 2.04 -12.38
N PRO A 252 17.80 2.53 -11.25
CA PRO A 252 17.31 3.90 -11.16
C PRO A 252 18.44 4.90 -11.40
N ALA A 253 18.15 5.95 -12.18
CA ALA A 253 19.07 7.07 -12.37
C ALA A 253 19.24 7.86 -11.07
N TYR A 254 18.14 8.04 -10.31
CA TYR A 254 18.15 8.65 -8.99
C TYR A 254 17.07 8.01 -8.11
N VAL A 255 17.39 7.79 -6.83
CA VAL A 255 16.43 7.47 -5.79
C VAL A 255 16.21 8.75 -4.96
N CYS A 256 14.95 9.11 -4.72
CA CYS A 256 14.57 10.26 -3.90
C CYS A 256 13.85 9.76 -2.65
N SER A 257 14.34 10.06 -1.45
CA SER A 257 13.64 9.73 -0.19
C SER A 257 13.76 10.86 0.83
N ASP A 258 13.13 10.65 1.98
CA ASP A 258 13.34 11.44 3.19
C ASP A 258 14.76 11.27 3.76
N ALA A 259 15.02 11.88 4.93
CA ALA A 259 16.32 11.77 5.60
C ALA A 259 16.48 10.48 6.43
N ASN A 260 15.63 9.48 6.22
CA ASN A 260 15.75 8.21 6.90
C ASN A 260 17.05 7.50 6.49
N THR A 261 17.84 7.22 7.51
CA THR A 261 19.16 6.57 7.41
C THR A 261 19.10 5.22 6.71
N VAL A 262 17.96 4.51 6.73
CA VAL A 262 17.79 3.22 6.03
C VAL A 262 18.00 3.38 4.53
N TYR A 263 17.39 4.41 3.91
CA TYR A 263 17.56 4.66 2.48
C TYR A 263 18.99 5.06 2.12
N LYS A 264 19.65 5.86 2.97
CA LYS A 264 21.05 6.23 2.77
C LYS A 264 21.95 4.99 2.69
N GLU A 265 21.75 4.03 3.59
CA GLU A 265 22.52 2.78 3.61
C GLU A 265 22.22 1.88 2.42
N VAL A 266 20.94 1.69 2.08
CA VAL A 266 20.54 0.82 0.96
C VAL A 266 21.02 1.42 -0.36
N CYS A 267 20.85 2.73 -0.58
CA CYS A 267 21.38 3.40 -1.77
C CYS A 267 22.91 3.32 -1.83
N GLY A 268 23.60 3.38 -0.69
CA GLY A 268 25.05 3.16 -0.62
C GLY A 268 25.48 1.76 -1.05
N ILE A 269 24.73 0.71 -0.69
CA ILE A 269 24.99 -0.68 -1.10
C ILE A 269 24.91 -0.84 -2.62
N PHE A 270 23.86 -0.28 -3.23
CA PHE A 270 23.65 -0.35 -4.68
C PHE A 270 24.42 0.73 -5.45
N ASN A 271 25.12 1.63 -4.75
CA ASN A 271 25.75 2.82 -5.31
C ASN A 271 24.79 3.67 -6.19
N TYR A 272 23.53 3.79 -5.75
CA TYR A 272 22.52 4.61 -6.42
C TYR A 272 22.66 6.08 -6.03
N PRO A 273 22.65 7.03 -6.98
CA PRO A 273 22.51 8.45 -6.69
C PRO A 273 21.27 8.73 -5.84
N HIS A 274 21.45 9.29 -4.65
CA HIS A 274 20.38 9.37 -3.65
C HIS A 274 20.08 10.80 -3.25
N TYR A 275 19.00 11.36 -3.78
CA TYR A 275 18.46 12.65 -3.37
C TYR A 275 17.73 12.50 -2.03
N VAL A 276 18.19 13.23 -1.03
CA VAL A 276 17.61 13.27 0.32
C VAL A 276 16.90 14.59 0.51
N ARG A 277 15.67 14.57 1.03
CA ARG A 277 14.97 15.77 1.50
C ARG A 277 14.44 15.55 2.92
N PRO A 278 15.00 16.22 3.95
CA PRO A 278 14.53 16.08 5.33
C PRO A 278 13.05 16.46 5.50
N SER A 279 12.31 15.78 6.38
CA SER A 279 10.89 16.08 6.60
C SER A 279 10.66 17.43 7.29
N ASN A 280 11.61 17.91 8.08
CA ASN A 280 11.60 19.21 8.76
C ASN A 280 12.20 20.35 7.90
N TYR A 281 12.38 20.14 6.59
CA TYR A 281 13.01 21.09 5.66
C TYR A 281 12.48 22.53 5.82
N ASP A 282 11.16 22.72 5.77
CA ASP A 282 10.55 24.06 5.84
C ASP A 282 10.80 24.76 7.19
N GLU A 283 10.97 24.00 8.25
CA GLU A 283 11.21 24.51 9.62
C GLU A 283 12.67 24.86 9.82
N ILE A 284 13.58 24.07 9.24
CA ILE A 284 15.00 24.40 9.18
C ILE A 284 15.20 25.74 8.46
N LEU A 285 14.50 25.96 7.34
CA LEU A 285 14.57 27.23 6.63
C LEU A 285 14.10 28.40 7.50
N LYS A 286 12.91 28.28 8.10
CA LYS A 286 12.33 29.33 8.97
C LYS A 286 13.20 29.64 10.19
N SER A 287 13.69 28.61 10.88
CA SER A 287 14.52 28.76 12.09
C SER A 287 15.88 29.39 11.81
N ASN A 288 16.39 29.27 10.57
CA ASN A 288 17.63 29.90 10.13
C ASN A 288 17.41 31.28 9.49
N GLY A 289 16.20 31.84 9.57
CA GLY A 289 15.91 33.20 9.10
C GLY A 289 15.74 33.33 7.59
N VAL A 290 15.46 32.23 6.87
CA VAL A 290 15.10 32.30 5.45
C VAL A 290 13.74 32.96 5.32
N VAL A 291 13.70 34.09 4.62
CA VAL A 291 12.47 34.87 4.39
C VAL A 291 11.89 34.58 3.01
N ASP A 292 10.58 34.70 2.87
CA ASP A 292 9.93 34.63 1.57
C ASP A 292 10.28 35.90 0.77
N ALA A 293 11.16 35.74 -0.22
CA ALA A 293 11.65 36.85 -1.01
C ALA A 293 10.56 37.49 -1.88
N ASP A 294 9.45 36.80 -2.16
CA ASP A 294 8.36 37.33 -2.98
C ASP A 294 7.40 38.22 -2.18
N LEU A 295 7.55 38.27 -0.85
CA LEU A 295 6.83 39.19 0.05
C LEU A 295 7.63 40.47 0.37
N ALA A 296 8.87 40.58 -0.12
CA ALA A 296 9.69 41.77 0.04
C ALA A 296 9.28 42.86 -0.99
N ASP A 297 9.52 44.12 -0.66
CA ASP A 297 9.39 45.23 -1.61
C ASP A 297 10.39 45.09 -2.76
N VAL A 298 10.11 45.70 -3.92
CA VAL A 298 10.87 45.47 -5.18
C VAL A 298 12.39 45.70 -5.00
N PHE A 299 12.80 46.59 -4.10
CA PHE A 299 14.21 46.83 -3.78
C PHE A 299 14.81 45.81 -2.80
N GLY A 300 14.05 45.35 -1.79
CA GLY A 300 14.48 44.33 -0.83
C GLY A 300 14.54 42.90 -1.37
N VAL A 301 13.84 42.59 -2.47
CA VAL A 301 13.82 41.23 -3.08
C VAL A 301 15.23 40.74 -3.44
N LYS A 302 16.07 41.60 -4.04
CA LYS A 302 17.43 41.21 -4.47
C LYS A 302 18.35 40.94 -3.29
N GLU A 303 18.23 41.73 -2.23
CA GLU A 303 19.02 41.59 -1.01
C GLU A 303 18.59 40.34 -0.24
N ALA A 304 17.29 40.16 -0.01
CA ALA A 304 16.72 38.97 0.61
C ALA A 304 17.13 37.68 -0.13
N ARG A 305 17.15 37.68 -1.48
CA ARG A 305 17.62 36.53 -2.28
C ARG A 305 19.10 36.23 -2.07
N ARG A 306 19.95 37.25 -1.92
CA ARG A 306 21.39 37.07 -1.65
C ARG A 306 21.61 36.51 -0.25
N GLU A 307 20.94 37.06 0.76
CA GLU A 307 21.03 36.58 2.14
C GLU A 307 20.54 35.13 2.26
N ASN A 308 19.37 34.83 1.67
CA ASN A 308 18.85 33.46 1.58
C ASN A 308 19.86 32.53 0.90
N ALA A 309 20.49 32.93 -0.22
CA ALA A 309 21.47 32.09 -0.90
C ALA A 309 22.69 31.75 -0.02
N VAL A 310 23.16 32.69 0.80
CA VAL A 310 24.25 32.46 1.76
C VAL A 310 23.83 31.47 2.86
N ILE A 311 22.61 31.63 3.39
CA ILE A 311 22.04 30.71 4.40
C ILE A 311 21.89 29.31 3.80
N MET A 312 21.28 29.19 2.63
CA MET A 312 21.06 27.92 1.95
C MET A 312 22.36 27.18 1.63
N ASN A 313 23.39 27.88 1.12
CA ASN A 313 24.70 27.27 0.86
C ASN A 313 25.34 26.74 2.16
N ARG A 314 25.23 27.49 3.25
CA ARG A 314 25.72 27.06 4.57
C ARG A 314 25.00 25.81 5.06
N LEU A 315 23.66 25.76 4.95
CA LEU A 315 22.86 24.60 5.35
C LEU A 315 23.17 23.39 4.46
N TYR A 316 23.32 23.59 3.15
CA TYR A 316 23.67 22.54 2.20
C TYR A 316 25.02 21.89 2.53
N ARG A 317 26.05 22.70 2.81
CA ARG A 317 27.38 22.20 3.20
C ARG A 317 27.37 21.38 4.51
N ARG A 318 26.33 21.53 5.32
CA ARG A 318 26.12 20.76 6.55
C ARG A 318 25.17 19.58 6.37
N GLU A 319 24.69 19.34 5.15
CA GLU A 319 23.67 18.34 4.82
C GLU A 319 22.37 18.53 5.63
N GLU A 320 22.09 19.75 6.08
CA GLU A 320 20.88 20.08 6.87
C GLU A 320 19.66 20.30 5.96
N ILE A 321 19.88 20.56 4.68
CA ILE A 321 18.82 20.66 3.67
C ILE A 321 19.01 19.60 2.59
N ASP A 322 18.20 19.67 1.54
CA ASP A 322 18.23 18.67 0.50
C ASP A 322 19.61 18.59 -0.19
N HIS A 323 20.07 17.36 -0.40
CA HIS A 323 21.38 17.05 -0.94
C HIS A 323 21.34 15.72 -1.72
N ILE A 324 22.44 15.36 -2.38
CA ILE A 324 22.55 14.10 -3.12
C ILE A 324 23.76 13.33 -2.62
N ASN A 325 23.51 12.13 -2.11
CA ASN A 325 24.54 11.16 -1.75
C ASN A 325 24.99 10.37 -3.00
N ASN A 326 26.18 9.76 -2.93
CA ASN A 326 26.74 8.85 -3.93
C ASN A 326 27.04 9.47 -5.32
N VAL A 327 27.26 10.79 -5.40
CA VAL A 327 27.58 11.50 -6.66
C VAL A 327 28.85 12.37 -6.58
N GLY A 328 29.69 12.15 -5.56
CA GLY A 328 30.83 13.03 -5.27
C GLY A 328 30.39 14.39 -4.69
N GLY A 329 31.34 15.21 -4.23
CA GLY A 329 31.03 16.51 -3.67
C GLY A 329 30.54 17.48 -4.74
N LEU A 330 29.28 17.90 -4.65
CA LEU A 330 28.68 18.90 -5.53
C LEU A 330 28.71 20.28 -4.88
N LEU A 331 28.98 21.32 -5.66
CA LEU A 331 28.73 22.70 -5.23
C LEU A 331 27.23 22.97 -5.21
N TYR A 332 26.78 23.84 -4.30
CA TYR A 332 25.36 24.14 -4.11
C TYR A 332 24.66 24.61 -5.41
N GLU A 333 25.34 25.41 -6.24
CA GLU A 333 24.79 25.88 -7.51
C GLU A 333 24.58 24.76 -8.53
N ASP A 334 25.52 23.82 -8.61
CA ASP A 334 25.44 22.68 -9.52
C ASP A 334 24.40 21.67 -9.04
N PHE A 335 24.28 21.49 -7.72
CA PHE A 335 23.17 20.75 -7.12
C PHE A 335 21.81 21.34 -7.52
N LEU A 336 21.63 22.66 -7.44
CA LEU A 336 20.36 23.30 -7.82
C LEU A 336 20.02 23.11 -9.31
N LYS A 337 21.03 23.23 -10.19
CA LYS A 337 20.86 22.97 -11.63
C LYS A 337 20.43 21.52 -11.87
N LEU A 338 21.15 20.57 -11.27
CA LEU A 338 20.89 19.14 -11.41
C LEU A 338 19.51 18.75 -10.87
N ARG A 339 19.16 19.25 -9.67
CA ARG A 339 17.84 19.05 -9.05
C ARG A 339 16.72 19.51 -9.97
N LYS A 340 16.88 20.68 -10.59
CA LYS A 340 15.89 21.24 -11.52
C LYS A 340 15.83 20.44 -12.83
N GLU A 341 16.97 20.12 -13.43
CA GLU A 341 17.06 19.38 -14.68
C GLU A 341 16.46 17.98 -14.57
N LYS A 342 16.77 17.26 -13.49
CA LYS A 342 16.28 15.89 -13.26
C LYS A 342 14.93 15.85 -12.54
N GLY A 343 14.41 16.98 -12.07
CA GLY A 343 13.12 17.06 -11.38
C GLY A 343 13.11 16.34 -10.03
N LEU A 344 14.20 16.38 -9.26
CA LEU A 344 14.34 15.65 -7.99
C LEU A 344 13.47 16.30 -6.89
N ASN A 345 12.54 15.52 -6.34
CA ASN A 345 11.63 15.90 -5.25
C ASN A 345 10.90 14.67 -4.68
N LEU A 346 10.01 14.87 -3.71
CA LEU A 346 9.14 13.84 -3.11
C LEU A 346 7.64 14.08 -3.35
N ALA A 347 7.28 14.94 -4.31
CA ALA A 347 5.88 15.37 -4.45
C ALA A 347 4.94 14.24 -4.89
N ARG A 348 5.40 13.35 -5.78
CA ARG A 348 4.58 12.29 -6.37
C ARG A 348 4.35 11.15 -5.37
N VAL A 349 5.35 10.81 -4.56
CA VAL A 349 5.19 9.81 -3.50
C VAL A 349 4.28 10.32 -2.39
N ASN A 350 4.37 11.62 -2.04
CA ASN A 350 3.45 12.26 -1.10
C ASN A 350 1.99 12.28 -1.61
N GLU A 351 1.77 12.50 -2.91
CA GLU A 351 0.45 12.37 -3.53
C GLU A 351 -0.05 10.92 -3.47
N LEU A 352 0.81 9.96 -3.78
CA LEU A 352 0.51 8.52 -3.68
C LEU A 352 0.11 8.12 -2.25
N HIS A 353 0.77 8.65 -1.23
CA HIS A 353 0.39 8.42 0.18
C HIS A 353 -1.01 8.94 0.49
N LYS A 354 -1.35 10.15 0.03
CA LYS A 354 -2.69 10.74 0.20
C LYS A 354 -3.74 9.86 -0.45
N ASP A 355 -3.48 9.36 -1.65
CA ASP A 355 -4.39 8.50 -2.40
C ASP A 355 -4.60 7.14 -1.71
N ILE A 356 -3.52 6.51 -1.21
CA ILE A 356 -3.63 5.26 -0.43
C ILE A 356 -4.45 5.48 0.84
N LYS A 357 -4.17 6.56 1.59
CA LYS A 357 -4.91 6.88 2.82
C LYS A 357 -6.38 7.18 2.52
N LEU A 358 -6.68 7.91 1.44
CA LEU A 358 -8.04 8.14 0.98
C LEU A 358 -8.75 6.82 0.66
N TYR A 359 -8.10 5.94 -0.11
CA TYR A 359 -8.66 4.65 -0.48
C TYR A 359 -8.92 3.76 0.73
N ILE A 360 -7.90 3.49 1.56
CA ILE A 360 -8.00 2.56 2.68
C ILE A 360 -8.78 3.15 3.84
N VAL A 361 -8.41 4.34 4.32
CA VAL A 361 -8.95 4.89 5.57
C VAL A 361 -10.34 5.49 5.36
N LYS A 362 -10.56 6.22 4.27
CA LYS A 362 -11.85 6.88 4.00
C LYS A 362 -12.79 5.98 3.20
N ASN A 363 -12.44 5.61 1.97
CA ASN A 363 -13.36 4.91 1.07
C ASN A 363 -13.71 3.50 1.58
N MET A 364 -12.73 2.77 2.11
CA MET A 364 -12.98 1.45 2.69
C MET A 364 -13.37 1.48 4.18
N THR A 365 -13.39 2.66 4.81
CA THR A 365 -13.56 2.84 6.28
C THR A 365 -12.61 1.93 7.06
N ASN A 366 -11.34 1.94 6.65
CA ASN A 366 -10.29 1.00 7.04
C ASN A 366 -10.59 -0.46 6.62
N VAL A 367 -9.54 -1.25 6.45
CA VAL A 367 -9.62 -2.69 6.16
C VAL A 367 -9.10 -3.49 7.34
N SER A 368 -9.30 -4.80 7.36
CA SER A 368 -8.60 -5.60 8.35
C SER A 368 -7.14 -5.76 7.93
N THR A 369 -6.19 -5.57 8.84
CA THR A 369 -4.74 -5.61 8.58
C THR A 369 -4.32 -6.90 7.86
N LYS A 370 -4.95 -8.03 8.21
CA LYS A 370 -4.67 -9.32 7.55
C LYS A 370 -4.99 -9.37 6.05
N TYR A 371 -5.84 -8.47 5.56
CA TYR A 371 -6.16 -8.32 4.15
C TYR A 371 -5.53 -7.07 3.53
N LEU A 372 -4.80 -6.25 4.31
CA LEU A 372 -4.31 -4.95 3.87
C LEU A 372 -3.45 -5.05 2.61
N GLU A 373 -2.58 -6.06 2.55
CA GLU A 373 -1.73 -6.32 1.37
C GLU A 373 -2.56 -6.53 0.09
N TYR A 374 -3.69 -7.23 0.17
CA TYR A 374 -4.54 -7.44 -1.01
C TYR A 374 -5.22 -6.15 -1.46
N TYR A 375 -5.67 -5.31 -0.53
CA TYR A 375 -6.25 -4.02 -0.87
C TYR A 375 -5.21 -3.03 -1.41
N VAL A 376 -4.00 -3.03 -0.85
CA VAL A 376 -2.88 -2.22 -1.35
C VAL A 376 -2.43 -2.70 -2.74
N GLY A 377 -2.31 -4.00 -2.95
CA GLY A 377 -2.00 -4.57 -4.27
C GLY A 377 -3.07 -4.28 -5.32
N PHE A 378 -4.35 -4.37 -4.95
CA PHE A 378 -5.46 -3.94 -5.81
C PHE A 378 -5.37 -2.46 -6.16
N PHE A 379 -5.15 -1.59 -5.17
CA PHE A 379 -4.97 -0.15 -5.41
C PHE A 379 -3.80 0.11 -6.37
N ASN A 380 -2.67 -0.58 -6.15
CA ASN A 380 -1.48 -0.46 -6.97
C ASN A 380 -1.74 -0.87 -8.43
N TYR A 381 -2.41 -2.00 -8.65
CA TYR A 381 -2.81 -2.46 -9.99
C TYR A 381 -3.68 -1.42 -10.71
N ILE A 382 -4.73 -0.92 -10.06
CA ILE A 382 -5.64 0.08 -10.64
C ILE A 382 -4.92 1.40 -10.98
N ARG A 383 -3.93 1.80 -10.17
CA ARG A 383 -3.12 2.99 -10.44
C ARG A 383 -2.21 2.78 -11.65
N ASN A 384 -1.52 1.65 -11.72
CA ASN A 384 -0.66 1.31 -12.86
C ASN A 384 -1.46 1.12 -14.15
N TRP A 385 -2.70 0.64 -14.06
CA TRP A 385 -3.61 0.58 -15.22
C TRP A 385 -3.78 1.96 -15.87
N ARG A 386 -3.95 3.02 -15.07
CA ARG A 386 -4.07 4.39 -15.58
C ARG A 386 -2.82 4.85 -16.33
N VAL A 387 -1.64 4.45 -15.88
CA VAL A 387 -0.38 4.81 -16.55
C VAL A 387 -0.32 4.15 -17.93
N THR A 388 -0.66 2.87 -18.01
CA THR A 388 -0.65 2.10 -19.27
C THR A 388 -1.75 2.53 -20.25
N HIS A 389 -2.95 2.86 -19.76
CA HIS A 389 -4.14 3.11 -20.60
C HIS A 389 -4.57 4.58 -20.68
N GLY A 390 -3.88 5.49 -19.98
CA GLY A 390 -4.20 6.93 -19.91
C GLY A 390 -5.43 7.28 -19.05
N LYS A 391 -6.21 6.30 -18.59
CA LYS A 391 -7.43 6.49 -17.78
C LYS A 391 -7.57 5.39 -16.72
N TYR A 392 -8.25 5.70 -15.61
CA TYR A 392 -8.65 4.66 -14.66
C TYR A 392 -9.68 3.71 -15.30
N PRO A 393 -9.64 2.40 -14.97
CA PRO A 393 -10.66 1.47 -15.42
C PRO A 393 -11.99 1.81 -14.74
N SER A 394 -13.08 1.88 -15.50
CA SER A 394 -14.41 2.18 -14.93
C SER A 394 -15.55 1.58 -15.74
N SER A 395 -15.35 1.39 -17.05
CA SER A 395 -16.35 0.81 -17.93
C SER A 395 -16.41 -0.71 -17.80
N GLU A 396 -17.51 -1.29 -18.28
CA GLU A 396 -17.68 -2.75 -18.35
C GLU A 396 -16.64 -3.41 -19.26
N LYS A 397 -16.27 -2.74 -20.36
CA LYS A 397 -15.21 -3.17 -21.26
C LYS A 397 -13.85 -3.22 -20.58
N ASP A 398 -13.52 -2.20 -19.77
CA ASP A 398 -12.26 -2.21 -19.00
C ASP A 398 -12.28 -3.37 -17.99
N ALA A 399 -13.41 -3.59 -17.31
CA ALA A 399 -13.56 -4.71 -16.37
C ALA A 399 -13.45 -6.08 -17.06
N GLU A 400 -13.99 -6.25 -18.26
CA GLU A 400 -13.87 -7.49 -19.03
C GLU A 400 -12.41 -7.77 -19.42
N MET A 401 -11.68 -6.75 -19.87
CA MET A 401 -10.24 -6.89 -20.16
C MET A 401 -9.45 -7.35 -18.93
N ILE A 402 -9.67 -6.68 -17.79
CA ILE A 402 -9.05 -7.03 -16.51
C ILE A 402 -9.45 -8.45 -16.07
N PHE A 403 -10.70 -8.85 -16.30
CA PHE A 403 -11.17 -10.19 -15.93
C PHE A 403 -10.46 -11.28 -16.74
N VAL A 404 -10.22 -11.06 -18.03
CA VAL A 404 -9.41 -11.95 -18.87
C VAL A 404 -7.99 -12.03 -18.36
N GLU A 405 -7.39 -10.92 -17.92
CA GLU A 405 -6.06 -10.93 -17.30
C GLU A 405 -6.03 -11.76 -16.00
N ILE A 406 -7.03 -11.61 -15.13
CA ILE A 406 -7.19 -12.41 -13.91
C ILE A 406 -7.24 -13.91 -14.24
N LEU A 407 -7.98 -14.29 -15.29
CA LEU A 407 -8.09 -15.69 -15.71
C LEU A 407 -6.77 -16.26 -16.18
N LYS A 408 -5.97 -15.46 -16.91
CA LYS A 408 -4.61 -15.84 -17.34
C LYS A 408 -3.62 -15.97 -16.18
N GLY A 409 -3.78 -15.15 -15.14
CA GLY A 409 -2.96 -15.21 -13.93
C GLY A 409 -3.15 -16.47 -13.08
N MET A 410 -4.19 -17.29 -13.33
CA MET A 410 -4.51 -18.52 -12.60
C MET A 410 -4.49 -18.36 -11.07
N ALA A 411 -4.96 -17.20 -10.59
CA ALA A 411 -5.04 -16.91 -9.16
C ALA A 411 -6.42 -17.34 -8.62
N ASN A 412 -6.51 -18.56 -8.10
CA ASN A 412 -7.68 -19.00 -7.33
C ASN A 412 -7.47 -18.67 -5.85
N TYR A 413 -8.51 -18.11 -5.21
CA TYR A 413 -8.53 -17.85 -3.77
C TYR A 413 -9.80 -18.41 -3.17
N THR A 414 -9.65 -19.43 -2.35
CA THR A 414 -10.75 -20.22 -1.80
C THR A 414 -11.30 -19.60 -0.52
N LEU A 415 -12.54 -19.93 -0.16
CA LEU A 415 -13.17 -19.41 1.06
C LEU A 415 -12.40 -19.78 2.34
N PRO A 416 -11.89 -21.03 2.51
CA PRO A 416 -11.05 -21.37 3.66
C PRO A 416 -9.81 -20.48 3.75
N GLU A 417 -9.10 -20.25 2.64
CA GLU A 417 -7.90 -19.40 2.62
C GLU A 417 -8.23 -17.95 3.01
N VAL A 418 -9.33 -17.38 2.50
CA VAL A 418 -9.80 -16.05 2.93
C VAL A 418 -10.07 -16.03 4.44
N MET A 419 -10.82 -17.01 4.94
CA MET A 419 -11.23 -17.04 6.35
C MET A 419 -10.04 -17.21 7.30
N GLN A 420 -9.10 -18.07 6.93
CA GLN A 420 -7.89 -18.43 7.68
C GLN A 420 -6.73 -17.46 7.48
N GLN A 421 -6.89 -16.42 6.65
CA GLN A 421 -5.87 -15.40 6.48
C GLN A 421 -5.46 -14.81 7.83
N GLU A 422 -4.14 -14.74 8.04
CA GLU A 422 -3.50 -14.16 9.22
C GLU A 422 -2.51 -13.06 8.82
N ILE A 423 -2.04 -12.29 9.81
CA ILE A 423 -0.99 -11.31 9.58
C ILE A 423 0.35 -12.05 9.52
N ASN A 424 0.94 -12.12 8.34
CA ASN A 424 2.29 -12.62 8.14
C ASN A 424 3.23 -11.46 7.78
N LEU A 425 3.49 -10.58 8.76
CA LEU A 425 4.37 -9.42 8.60
C LEU A 425 5.39 -9.39 9.75
N PRO A 426 6.64 -8.98 9.48
CA PRO A 426 7.62 -8.71 10.52
C PRO A 426 7.07 -7.73 11.55
N MET A 427 7.18 -8.09 12.83
CA MET A 427 6.81 -7.23 13.96
C MET A 427 8.05 -6.89 14.78
N PRO A 428 8.12 -5.68 15.37
CA PRO A 428 9.14 -5.34 16.34
C PRO A 428 9.15 -6.34 17.50
N SER A 429 10.35 -6.64 18.00
CA SER A 429 10.48 -7.55 19.13
C SER A 429 9.73 -7.03 20.36
N SER A 430 9.31 -7.95 21.24
CA SER A 430 8.68 -7.57 22.52
C SER A 430 9.59 -6.65 23.33
N ARG A 431 10.90 -6.94 23.37
CA ARG A 431 11.92 -6.10 24.02
C ARG A 431 11.96 -4.69 23.44
N TYR A 432 11.98 -4.56 22.11
CA TYR A 432 11.97 -3.24 21.46
C TYR A 432 10.68 -2.48 21.76
N THR A 433 9.52 -3.15 21.71
CA THR A 433 8.22 -2.53 21.98
C THR A 433 8.11 -2.03 23.43
N THR A 434 8.63 -2.77 24.40
CA THR A 434 8.72 -2.33 25.80
C THR A 434 9.63 -1.11 25.93
N LEU A 435 10.81 -1.16 25.32
CA LEU A 435 11.78 -0.06 25.36
C LEU A 435 11.23 1.20 24.71
N LEU A 436 10.56 1.08 23.56
CA LEU A 436 9.87 2.17 22.88
C LEU A 436 8.80 2.80 23.77
N ARG A 437 7.99 1.98 24.47
CA ARG A 437 6.98 2.50 25.40
C ARG A 437 7.59 3.27 26.56
N GLU A 438 8.63 2.73 27.18
CA GLU A 438 9.32 3.37 28.32
C GLU A 438 9.99 4.68 27.92
N ASN A 439 10.75 4.67 26.81
CA ASN A 439 11.40 5.88 26.31
C ASN A 439 10.37 6.93 25.89
N THR A 440 9.26 6.53 25.26
CA THR A 440 8.21 7.48 24.88
C THR A 440 7.61 8.14 26.12
N LYS A 441 7.41 7.38 27.20
CA LYS A 441 6.93 7.93 28.48
C LYS A 441 7.92 8.94 29.06
N ARG A 442 9.21 8.59 29.15
CA ARG A 442 10.26 9.49 29.66
C ARG A 442 10.38 10.76 28.81
N ALA A 443 10.35 10.64 27.50
CA ALA A 443 10.42 11.78 26.59
C ALA A 443 9.22 12.73 26.79
N ARG A 444 8.00 12.20 26.97
CA ARG A 444 6.80 13.02 27.29
C ARG A 444 6.94 13.80 28.59
N GLU A 445 7.52 13.18 29.62
CA GLU A 445 7.79 13.81 30.91
C GLU A 445 8.88 14.89 30.78
N ALA A 446 10.01 14.57 30.15
CA ALA A 446 11.14 15.49 29.99
C ALA A 446 10.83 16.71 29.11
N THR A 447 10.02 16.53 28.07
CA THR A 447 9.65 17.61 27.11
C THR A 447 8.38 18.35 27.52
N ASN A 448 7.70 17.91 28.57
CA ASN A 448 6.35 18.35 28.95
C ASN A 448 5.34 18.27 27.77
N ASN A 449 5.57 17.37 26.81
CA ASN A 449 4.70 17.17 25.64
C ASN A 449 4.05 15.78 25.71
N LYS A 450 2.80 15.73 26.19
CA LYS A 450 2.02 14.48 26.29
C LYS A 450 1.77 13.76 24.94
N TYR A 451 1.97 14.44 23.81
CA TYR A 451 1.74 13.89 22.47
C TYR A 451 3.01 13.39 21.78
N PHE A 452 4.18 13.51 22.43
CA PHE A 452 5.45 13.05 21.87
C PHE A 452 5.39 11.56 21.50
N LYS A 453 5.90 11.22 20.31
CA LYS A 453 6.03 9.86 19.74
C LYS A 453 7.29 9.83 18.88
N PHE A 454 8.06 8.75 18.98
CA PHE A 454 9.22 8.54 18.12
C PHE A 454 8.81 8.21 16.68
N ASN A 455 9.62 8.63 15.72
CA ASN A 455 9.55 8.31 14.29
C ASN A 455 10.90 7.74 13.78
N GLU A 456 11.02 7.46 12.46
CA GLU A 456 12.26 6.88 11.88
C GLU A 456 13.40 7.90 11.75
N GLU A 457 13.07 9.17 11.56
CA GLU A 457 14.05 10.26 11.42
C GLU A 457 14.68 10.68 12.76
N ASP A 458 14.08 10.32 13.90
CA ASP A 458 14.63 10.63 15.23
C ASP A 458 15.95 9.88 15.52
N GLY A 459 16.45 9.04 14.59
CA GLY A 459 17.72 8.31 14.75
C GLY A 459 17.69 7.24 15.86
N VAL A 460 16.52 6.95 16.42
CA VAL A 460 16.36 6.03 17.56
C VAL A 460 16.14 4.59 17.08
N ARG A 461 17.12 4.06 16.35
CA ARG A 461 17.06 2.71 15.76
C ARG A 461 17.12 1.61 16.81
N SER A 462 18.01 1.74 17.79
CA SER A 462 18.26 0.71 18.81
C SER A 462 18.02 1.23 20.23
N PHE A 463 17.57 2.48 20.36
CA PHE A 463 17.68 3.28 21.59
C PHE A 463 19.11 3.33 22.15
N ASN A 464 20.11 2.99 21.33
CA ASN A 464 21.51 3.08 21.69
C ASN A 464 21.97 4.54 21.60
N ARG A 465 22.11 5.18 22.75
CA ARG A 465 22.53 6.58 22.91
C ARG A 465 23.82 6.90 22.15
N ARG A 466 24.75 5.93 22.11
CA ARG A 466 26.04 6.12 21.45
C ARG A 466 25.86 6.19 19.94
N GLU A 467 25.17 5.23 19.34
CA GLU A 467 24.87 5.23 17.90
C GLU A 467 24.16 6.52 17.49
N TYR A 468 23.14 6.94 18.25
CA TYR A 468 22.45 8.21 18.01
C TYR A 468 23.42 9.41 17.98
N LEU A 469 24.31 9.53 18.98
CA LEU A 469 25.32 10.60 18.99
C LEU A 469 26.35 10.47 17.84
N PHE A 470 26.58 9.26 17.33
CA PHE A 470 27.44 9.03 16.17
C PHE A 470 26.84 9.56 14.89
N ASP A 471 25.53 9.46 14.74
CA ASP A 471 24.80 9.90 13.57
C ASP A 471 24.69 11.43 13.52
N LEU A 472 24.84 12.12 14.66
CA LEU A 472 24.82 13.57 14.69
C LEU A 472 26.02 14.21 13.95
N PRO A 473 25.79 15.34 13.24
CA PRO A 473 26.85 16.18 12.71
C PRO A 473 27.80 16.66 13.81
N ASN A 474 29.08 16.86 13.48
CA ASN A 474 30.08 17.34 14.43
C ASN A 474 29.71 18.71 15.05
N SER A 475 29.02 19.57 14.29
CA SER A 475 28.49 20.86 14.79
C SER A 475 27.57 20.68 15.98
N ARG A 476 26.62 19.74 15.92
CA ARG A 476 25.69 19.45 17.01
C ARG A 476 26.39 18.83 18.21
N LEU A 477 27.34 17.93 17.98
CA LEU A 477 28.15 17.37 19.06
C LEU A 477 28.93 18.45 19.82
N TYR A 478 29.40 19.49 19.12
CA TYR A 478 30.09 20.61 19.73
C TYR A 478 29.18 21.50 20.60
N GLU A 479 27.94 21.71 20.19
CA GLU A 479 26.93 22.42 20.98
C GLU A 479 26.63 21.66 22.28
N ILE A 480 26.36 20.35 22.17
CA ILE A 480 26.12 19.46 23.32
C ILE A 480 27.33 19.46 24.27
N SER A 481 28.53 19.37 23.71
CA SER A 481 29.75 19.35 24.52
C SER A 481 29.96 20.64 25.29
N LYS A 482 29.51 21.78 24.73
CA LYS A 482 29.51 23.08 25.40
C LYS A 482 28.49 23.10 26.56
N GLU A 483 27.28 22.58 26.35
CA GLU A 483 26.26 22.43 27.40
C GLU A 483 26.75 21.52 28.54
N CYS A 484 27.42 20.41 28.19
CA CYS A 484 28.02 19.49 29.16
C CYS A 484 29.31 20.01 29.82
N GLY A 485 29.78 21.23 29.50
CA GLY A 485 30.97 21.83 30.10
C GLY A 485 32.30 21.13 29.74
N ILE A 486 32.34 20.35 28.65
CA ILE A 486 33.53 19.60 28.22
C ILE A 486 34.56 20.60 27.67
N ARG A 487 35.79 20.60 28.20
CA ARG A 487 36.86 21.49 27.69
C ARG A 487 37.59 20.86 26.52
N GLY A 488 37.98 21.66 25.52
CA GLY A 488 38.78 21.19 24.38
C GLY A 488 38.02 20.36 23.33
N TYR A 489 36.69 20.31 23.39
CA TYR A 489 35.84 19.45 22.55
C TYR A 489 36.10 19.55 21.04
N ARG A 490 36.46 20.74 20.52
CA ARG A 490 36.71 20.94 19.08
C ARG A 490 37.94 20.22 18.55
N LYS A 491 38.88 19.85 19.42
CA LYS A 491 40.13 19.17 19.06
C LYS A 491 40.09 17.67 19.36
N MET A 492 38.99 17.17 19.91
CA MET A 492 38.86 15.77 20.31
C MET A 492 38.40 14.89 19.15
N ASN A 493 38.84 13.63 19.17
CA ASN A 493 38.29 12.59 18.31
C ASN A 493 36.79 12.37 18.65
N LYS A 494 35.95 12.18 17.62
CA LYS A 494 34.49 11.98 17.75
C LYS A 494 34.13 10.91 18.78
N TRP A 495 34.87 9.80 18.84
CA TRP A 495 34.62 8.72 19.79
C TRP A 495 34.87 9.11 21.25
N VAL A 496 35.98 9.81 21.50
CA VAL A 496 36.33 10.30 22.84
C VAL A 496 35.30 11.33 23.29
N LEU A 497 34.93 12.23 22.39
CA LEU A 497 33.94 13.27 22.66
C LEU A 497 32.59 12.68 23.06
N ILE A 498 32.07 11.75 22.26
CA ILE A 498 30.81 11.05 22.53
C ILE A 498 30.89 10.28 23.86
N SER A 499 32.02 9.64 24.15
CA SER A 499 32.20 8.93 25.42
C SER A 499 32.20 9.86 26.63
N MET A 500 32.63 11.12 26.48
CA MET A 500 32.54 12.13 27.54
C MET A 500 31.10 12.67 27.68
N ILE A 501 30.42 12.94 26.56
CA ILE A 501 29.00 13.34 26.55
C ILE A 501 28.13 12.29 27.27
N LEU A 502 28.34 11.01 26.97
CA LEU A 502 27.57 9.90 27.57
C LEU A 502 27.75 9.74 29.08
N LYS A 503 28.82 10.29 29.66
CA LYS A 503 29.07 10.27 31.11
C LYS A 503 28.36 11.41 31.85
N HIS A 504 27.77 12.36 31.14
CA HIS A 504 27.08 13.48 31.76
C HIS A 504 25.85 12.99 32.54
N PRO A 505 25.63 13.42 33.80
CA PRO A 505 24.52 12.92 34.62
C PRO A 505 23.14 13.16 34.00
N ASP A 506 22.98 14.29 33.30
CA ASP A 506 21.71 14.70 32.66
C ASP A 506 21.58 14.28 31.18
N ILE A 507 22.40 13.32 30.72
CA ILE A 507 22.44 12.96 29.30
C ILE A 507 21.07 12.50 28.75
N GLU A 508 20.24 11.84 29.55
CA GLU A 508 18.93 11.39 29.09
C GLU A 508 18.01 12.57 28.73
N ASN A 509 17.95 13.60 29.56
CA ASN A 509 17.14 14.79 29.28
C ASN A 509 17.71 15.61 28.13
N ILE A 510 19.04 15.71 28.02
CA ILE A 510 19.71 16.36 26.88
C ILE A 510 19.31 15.64 25.58
N LEU A 511 19.39 14.31 25.54
CA LEU A 511 19.02 13.53 24.36
C LEU A 511 17.54 13.70 24.00
N TYR A 512 16.62 13.64 24.96
CA TYR A 512 15.20 13.85 24.68
C TYR A 512 14.88 15.28 24.23
N ARG A 513 15.56 16.29 24.79
CA ARG A 513 15.46 17.68 24.32
C ARG A 513 15.92 17.81 22.88
N LEU A 514 17.08 17.23 22.52
CA LEU A 514 17.60 17.26 21.15
C LEU A 514 16.63 16.60 20.15
N ILE A 515 16.08 15.44 20.50
CA ILE A 515 15.09 14.76 19.66
C ILE A 515 13.82 15.63 19.50
N SER A 516 13.39 16.28 20.57
CA SER A 516 12.25 17.21 20.55
C SER A 516 12.54 18.56 19.87
N GLU A 517 13.78 19.01 19.76
CA GLU A 517 14.15 20.23 19.04
C GLU A 517 14.16 19.99 17.53
N ASN A 518 14.50 18.78 17.10
CA ASN A 518 14.45 18.37 15.69
C ASN A 518 13.02 18.14 15.16
N GLN A 519 12.05 17.97 16.07
CA GLN A 519 10.61 18.01 15.78
C GLN A 519 9.99 19.27 16.40
N PRO A 520 9.80 20.39 15.68
CA PRO A 520 8.99 21.47 16.25
C PRO A 520 7.62 20.89 16.60
N MET A 521 7.23 21.06 17.86
CA MET A 521 6.13 20.38 18.55
C MET A 521 4.87 20.18 17.68
N LYS A 522 4.86 19.13 16.86
CA LYS A 522 3.72 18.76 16.04
C LYS A 522 3.02 17.60 16.72
N ILE A 523 1.90 17.92 17.34
CA ILE A 523 0.88 16.93 17.68
C ILE A 523 0.55 16.20 16.39
N SER A 524 0.70 14.87 16.35
CA SER A 524 0.40 14.11 15.13
C SER A 524 -1.03 14.40 14.68
N GLU A 525 -1.30 14.37 13.37
CA GLU A 525 -2.64 14.65 12.85
C GLU A 525 -3.70 13.72 13.47
N GLU A 526 -3.31 12.48 13.81
CA GLU A 526 -4.16 11.56 14.57
C GLU A 526 -4.58 12.14 15.92
N ASP A 527 -3.64 12.70 16.67
CA ASP A 527 -3.86 13.27 17.98
C ASP A 527 -4.62 14.60 17.89
N LEU A 528 -4.32 15.45 16.90
CA LEU A 528 -5.05 16.71 16.67
C LEU A 528 -6.53 16.44 16.39
N GLU A 529 -6.83 15.49 15.53
CA GLU A 529 -8.20 15.12 15.23
C GLU A 529 -8.88 14.43 16.42
N ALA A 530 -8.16 13.66 17.23
CA ALA A 530 -8.71 13.10 18.47
C ALA A 530 -9.06 14.19 19.48
N ILE A 531 -8.20 15.20 19.63
CA ILE A 531 -8.46 16.39 20.47
C ILE A 531 -9.69 17.13 19.97
N ARG A 532 -9.78 17.39 18.65
CA ARG A 532 -10.94 18.04 18.03
C ARG A 532 -12.21 17.24 18.33
N ALA A 533 -12.21 15.92 18.12
CA ALA A 533 -13.37 15.07 18.39
C ALA A 533 -13.79 15.07 19.86
N SER A 534 -12.82 15.11 20.79
CA SER A 534 -13.11 15.16 22.23
C SER A 534 -13.67 16.50 22.72
N ARG A 535 -13.55 17.58 21.94
CA ARG A 535 -14.15 18.89 22.26
C ARG A 535 -15.63 18.99 21.89
N PHE A 536 -16.16 18.02 21.13
CA PHE A 536 -17.55 17.96 20.68
C PHE A 536 -18.36 16.85 21.36
N MET A 537 -17.78 16.17 22.36
CA MET A 537 -18.43 15.25 23.29
C MET A 537 -18.51 15.91 24.66
#